data_AF-A0A4Q7MX90-F1
#
_entry.id   AF-A0A4Q7MX90-F1
#
_cell.length_a   1.000
_cell.length_b   1.000
_cell.length_c   1.000
_cell.angle_alpha   90.00
_cell.angle_beta   90.00
_cell.angle_gamma   90.00
#
_symmetry.space_group_name_H-M   'P 1'
#
loop_
_entity.id
_entity.type
_entity.pdbx_description
1 polymer ?
#
loop_
_entity_poly.entity_id
_entity_poly.type
_entity_poly.pdbx_seq_one_letter_code
_entity_poly.pdbx_strand_id
1 'polypeptide(L)'
;MHEKTKDPNQAIKNFCTSYHRHEVKQMLWEWLVTAISRNHSIYDDGKERSSLFLLYENIMLLVDAAYTVHQQTPAPNPTAPAKNKKPGTGKS
;
A
#
# COMPACT_ATOMS: atom_id res chain seq x y z
N MET A 1 13.57 -11.03 6.86
CA MET A 1 14.25 -9.75 7.15
C MET A 1 13.19 -8.65 7.10
N HIS A 2 12.75 -8.11 8.24
CA HIS A 2 11.77 -7.01 8.25
C HIS A 2 12.53 -5.69 8.15
N GLU A 3 12.59 -5.12 6.96
CA GLU A 3 13.17 -3.80 6.76
C GLU A 3 12.19 -2.76 7.30
N LYS A 4 12.58 -2.07 8.37
CA LYS A 4 11.81 -0.98 8.97
C LYS A 4 11.75 0.17 7.97
N THR A 5 10.74 0.21 7.10
CA THR A 5 10.40 1.42 6.37
C THR A 5 9.95 2.44 7.42
N LYS A 6 10.86 3.34 7.83
CA LYS A 6 10.56 4.36 8.86
C LYS A 6 9.53 5.39 8.38
N ASP A 7 9.24 5.41 7.08
CA ASP A 7 8.25 6.28 6.48
C ASP A 7 7.01 5.47 6.01
N PRO A 8 5.85 5.64 6.66
CA PRO A 8 4.62 4.97 6.26
C PRO A 8 4.17 5.32 4.84
N ASN A 9 4.45 6.54 4.36
CA ASN A 9 4.10 6.94 2.99
C ASN A 9 4.93 6.18 1.95
N GLN A 10 6.21 5.96 2.24
CA GLN A 10 7.09 5.17 1.37
C GLN A 10 6.63 3.71 1.32
N ALA A 11 6.19 3.13 2.44
CA ALA A 11 5.64 1.78 2.47
C ALA A 11 4.34 1.67 1.64
N ILE A 12 3.41 2.61 1.81
CA ILE A 12 2.17 2.70 1.02
C ILE A 12 2.50 2.84 -0.47
N LYS A 13 3.43 3.73 -0.82
CA LYS A 13 3.87 3.93 -2.21
C LYS A 13 4.43 2.64 -2.78
N ASN A 14 5.38 2.01 -2.10
CA ASN A 14 5.99 0.76 -2.56
C ASN A 14 4.94 -0.34 -2.77
N PHE A 15 3.99 -0.47 -1.85
CA PHE A 15 2.90 -1.41 -1.96
C PHE A 15 2.02 -1.12 -3.19
N CYS A 16 1.54 0.11 -3.35
CA CYS A 16 0.66 0.51 -4.44
C CYS A 16 1.33 0.49 -5.83
N THR A 17 2.66 0.60 -5.89
CA THR A 17 3.42 0.45 -7.14
C THR A 17 3.73 -1.01 -7.48
N SER A 18 3.77 -1.90 -6.48
CA SER A 18 4.14 -3.31 -6.67
C SER A 18 2.94 -4.19 -7.01
N TYR A 19 1.75 -3.79 -6.58
CA TYR A 19 0.52 -4.55 -6.77
C TYR A 19 -0.57 -3.65 -7.35
N HIS A 20 -1.47 -4.23 -8.15
CA HIS A 20 -2.68 -3.52 -8.54
C HIS A 20 -3.78 -3.70 -7.49
N ARG A 21 -4.54 -2.62 -7.23
CA ARG A 21 -5.63 -2.63 -6.24
C ARG A 21 -6.59 -3.81 -6.44
N HIS A 22 -6.96 -4.10 -7.68
CA HIS A 22 -7.89 -5.18 -8.00
C HIS A 22 -7.30 -6.56 -7.67
N GLU A 23 -6.03 -6.80 -7.99
CA GLU A 23 -5.34 -8.07 -7.73
C GLU A 23 -5.23 -8.35 -6.24
N VAL A 24 -4.86 -7.34 -5.45
CA VAL A 24 -4.83 -7.46 -3.98
C VAL A 24 -6.18 -7.87 -3.42
N LYS A 25 -7.27 -7.25 -3.90
CA LYS A 25 -8.63 -7.59 -3.47
C LYS A 25 -9.02 -9.02 -3.84
N GLN A 26 -8.67 -9.46 -5.04
CA GLN A 26 -8.91 -10.84 -5.48
C GLN A 26 -8.13 -11.84 -4.64
N MET A 27 -6.84 -11.59 -4.39
CA MET A 27 -6.01 -12.47 -3.55
C MET A 27 -6.57 -12.56 -2.13
N LEU A 28 -6.96 -11.44 -1.52
CA LEU A 28 -7.56 -11.44 -0.18
C LEU A 28 -8.87 -12.23 -0.14
N TRP A 29 -9.69 -12.12 -1.18
CA TRP A 29 -10.92 -12.90 -1.30
C TRP A 29 -10.63 -14.40 -1.42
N GLU A 30 -9.69 -14.80 -2.28
CA GLU A 30 -9.28 -16.20 -2.42
C GLU A 30 -8.76 -16.77 -1.11
N TRP A 31 -7.97 -16.00 -0.36
CA TRP A 31 -7.45 -16.42 0.94
C TRP A 31 -8.57 -16.62 1.96
N LEU A 32 -9.54 -15.70 2.00
CA LEU A 32 -10.71 -15.82 2.86
C LEU A 32 -11.51 -17.09 2.52
N VAL A 33 -11.86 -17.26 1.24
CA VAL A 33 -12.64 -18.42 0.76
C VAL A 33 -11.90 -19.71 1.08
N THR A 34 -10.59 -19.76 0.85
CA THR A 34 -9.76 -20.94 1.15
C THR A 34 -9.78 -21.26 2.64
N ALA A 35 -9.64 -20.24 3.49
CA ALA A 35 -9.63 -20.39 4.94
C ALA A 35 -10.96 -20.95 5.48
N ILE A 36 -12.10 -20.46 4.98
CA ILE A 36 -13.44 -20.89 5.46
C ILE A 36 -13.94 -22.18 4.79
N SER A 37 -13.42 -22.55 3.62
CA SER A 37 -13.84 -23.76 2.89
C SER A 37 -13.09 -25.01 3.34
N ARG A 38 -12.06 -24.86 4.17
CA ARG A 38 -11.28 -25.99 4.69
C ARG A 38 -12.04 -26.66 5.83
N ASN A 39 -12.41 -27.92 5.65
CA ASN A 39 -12.97 -28.73 6.73
C ASN A 39 -11.95 -28.94 7.86
N HIS A 40 -12.42 -29.00 9.10
CA HIS A 40 -11.60 -29.14 10.31
C HIS A 40 -10.62 -27.98 10.50
N SER A 41 -11.04 -26.77 10.15
CA SER A 41 -10.28 -25.55 10.38
C SER A 41 -10.62 -24.91 11.72
N ILE A 42 -9.78 -23.97 12.16
CA ILE A 42 -10.11 -23.11 13.30
C ILE A 42 -11.35 -22.23 13.05
N TYR A 43 -11.78 -22.10 11.79
CA TYR A 43 -12.92 -21.30 11.36
C TYR A 43 -14.20 -22.14 11.17
N ASP A 44 -14.19 -23.39 11.61
CA ASP A 44 -15.40 -24.22 11.70
C ASP A 44 -16.35 -23.68 12.77
N ASP A 45 -15.79 -23.05 13.82
CA ASP A 45 -16.52 -22.30 14.83
C ASP A 45 -17.05 -20.95 14.29
N GLY A 46 -18.30 -20.63 14.63
CA GLY A 46 -18.96 -19.42 14.13
C GLY A 46 -18.34 -18.11 14.61
N LYS A 47 -17.76 -18.07 15.82
CA LYS A 47 -17.12 -16.89 16.39
C LYS A 47 -15.79 -16.62 15.70
N GLU A 48 -14.97 -17.65 15.52
CA GLU A 48 -13.69 -17.52 14.81
C GLU A 48 -13.92 -17.13 13.34
N ARG A 49 -14.93 -17.72 12.69
CA ARG A 49 -15.35 -17.33 11.34
C ARG A 49 -15.77 -15.86 11.26
N SER A 50 -16.60 -15.40 12.18
CA SER A 50 -17.06 -14.00 12.22
C SER A 50 -15.88 -13.04 12.44
N SER A 51 -14.92 -13.42 13.29
CA SER A 51 -13.70 -12.64 13.54
C SER A 51 -12.83 -12.53 12.29
N LEU A 52 -12.71 -13.61 11.52
CA LEU A 52 -11.99 -13.63 10.24
C LEU A 52 -12.66 -12.71 9.20
N PHE A 53 -13.99 -12.75 9.09
CA PHE A 53 -14.72 -11.85 8.19
C PHE A 53 -14.51 -10.38 8.56
N LEU A 54 -14.59 -10.04 9.84
CA LEU A 54 -14.35 -8.67 10.32
C LEU A 54 -12.91 -8.20 10.02
N LEU A 55 -11.92 -9.08 10.19
CA LEU A 55 -10.54 -8.77 9.83
C LEU A 55 -10.41 -8.52 8.32
N TYR A 56 -11.01 -9.37 7.48
CA TYR A 56 -11.01 -9.21 6.03
C TYR A 56 -11.59 -7.85 5.61
N GLU A 57 -12.74 -7.45 6.17
CA GLU A 57 -13.35 -6.14 5.88
C GLU A 57 -12.43 -4.98 6.24
N ASN A 58 -11.79 -5.04 7.41
CA ASN A 58 -10.85 -4.01 7.85
C ASN A 58 -9.60 -3.93 6.96
N ILE A 59 -9.07 -5.07 6.50
CA ILE A 59 -7.94 -5.09 5.56
C ILE A 59 -8.36 -4.50 4.21
N MET A 60 -9.56 -4.82 3.72
CA MET A 60 -10.07 -4.26 2.46
C MET A 60 -10.19 -2.73 2.53
N LEU A 61 -10.69 -2.19 3.65
CA LEU A 61 -10.74 -0.75 3.91
C LEU A 61 -9.34 -0.14 3.97
N LEU A 62 -8.40 -0.79 4.65
CA LEU A 62 -7.01 -0.32 4.74
C LEU A 62 -6.33 -0.28 3.38
N VAL A 63 -6.53 -1.30 2.55
CA VAL A 63 -6.04 -1.34 1.16
C VAL A 63 -6.62 -0.16 0.38
N ASP A 64 -7.92 0.08 0.47
CA ASP A 64 -8.56 1.19 -0.23
C ASP A 64 -8.05 2.56 0.23
N ALA A 65 -7.84 2.73 1.52
CA ALA A 65 -7.24 3.94 2.08
C ALA A 65 -5.80 4.13 1.56
N ALA A 66 -4.99 3.07 1.51
CA ALA A 66 -3.61 3.13 1.02
C ALA A 66 -3.54 3.61 -0.44
N TYR A 67 -4.37 3.07 -1.33
CA TYR A 67 -4.43 3.53 -2.73
C TYR A 67 -4.95 4.96 -2.85
N THR A 68 -5.90 5.36 -2.00
CA THR A 68 -6.41 6.75 -1.97
C THR A 68 -5.31 7.72 -1.58
N VAL A 69 -4.55 7.43 -0.52
CA VAL A 69 -3.40 8.24 -0.07
C VAL A 69 -2.33 8.32 -1.15
N HIS A 70 -2.06 7.19 -1.83
CA HIS A 70 -1.10 7.16 -2.93
C HIS A 70 -1.51 8.06 -4.10
N GLN A 71 -2.79 8.06 -4.47
CA GLN A 71 -3.33 8.90 -5.55
C GLN A 71 -3.35 10.39 -5.20
N GLN A 72 -3.51 10.74 -3.92
CA GLN A 72 -3.56 12.12 -3.44
C GLN A 72 -2.17 12.75 -3.29
N THR A 73 -1.09 11.97 -3.33
CA THR A 73 0.27 12.51 -3.23
C THR A 73 0.64 13.21 -4.54
N PRO A 74 0.75 14.55 -4.56
CA PRO A 74 1.11 15.27 -5.79
C PRO A 74 2.51 14.84 -6.21
N ALA A 75 2.69 14.53 -7.50
CA ALA A 75 4.03 14.33 -8.04
C ALA A 75 4.90 15.55 -7.69
N PRO A 76 6.15 15.38 -7.22
CA PRO A 76 7.06 16.51 -7.07
C PRO A 76 7.20 17.19 -8.43
N ASN A 77 6.71 18.42 -8.55
CA ASN A 77 6.72 19.20 -9.79
C ASN A 77 8.13 19.17 -10.43
N PRO A 78 8.27 18.77 -11.72
CA PRO A 78 9.57 18.72 -12.39
C PRO A 78 10.07 20.09 -12.90
N THR A 79 9.67 21.22 -12.31
CA THR A 79 10.10 22.56 -12.76
C THR A 79 10.25 23.54 -11.61
N ALA A 80 11.41 23.49 -10.93
CA ALA A 80 12.02 24.68 -10.37
C ALA A 80 13.18 25.07 -11.30
N PRO A 81 13.24 26.30 -11.85
CA PRO A 81 14.21 26.67 -12.86
C PRO A 81 15.63 26.66 -12.28
N ALA A 82 16.54 26.09 -13.06
CA ALA A 82 17.97 26.13 -12.81
C ALA A 82 18.40 27.57 -12.47
N LYS A 83 18.91 27.78 -11.25
CA LYS A 83 19.64 29.00 -10.90
C LYS A 83 20.88 29.07 -11.79
N ASN A 84 20.79 29.85 -12.87
CA ASN A 84 21.92 30.28 -13.68
C ASN A 84 23.02 30.88 -12.79
N LYS A 85 24.06 30.10 -12.50
CA LYS A 85 25.36 30.67 -12.11
C LYS A 85 26.04 31.14 -13.40
N LYS A 86 25.90 32.43 -13.73
CA LYS A 86 26.78 33.08 -14.70
C LYS A 86 28.23 32.99 -14.21
N PRO A 87 29.20 32.62 -15.06
CA PRO A 87 30.61 32.70 -14.74
C PRO A 87 31.07 34.15 -14.84
N GLY A 88 31.37 34.77 -13.69
CA GLY A 88 32.06 36.05 -13.63
C GLY A 88 33.56 35.83 -13.74
N THR A 89 34.08 35.80 -14.97
CA THR A 89 35.49 36.03 -15.28
C THR A 89 35.87 37.45 -14.90
N GLY A 90 36.93 37.59 -14.10
CA GLY A 90 37.54 38.87 -13.76
C GLY A 90 38.96 38.66 -13.26
N LYS A 91 39.88 38.38 -14.19
CA LYS A 91 41.30 38.72 -14.03
C LYS A 91 41.43 40.23 -14.19
N SER A 92 42.05 40.91 -13.24
CA SER A 92 43.30 41.68 -13.45
C SER A 92 43.77 42.28 -12.13
#